data_AF-A0A2M9IU04-F1
#
_entry.id   AF-A0A2M9IU04-F1
#
_cell.length_a   1.000
_cell.length_b   1.000
_cell.length_c   1.000
_cell.angle_alpha   90.00
_cell.angle_beta   90.00
_cell.angle_gamma   90.00
#
_symmetry.space_group_name_H-M   'P 1'
#
loop_
_entity.id
_entity.type
_entity.pdbx_description
1 polymer ?
#
loop_
_entity_poly.entity_id
_entity_poly.type
_entity_poly.pdbx_seq_one_letter_code
_entity_poly.pdbx_strand_id
1 'polypeptide(L)'
;MNERPIGQWPVNEPVDLDVLRDAEGPEVASYMKRQSELARFHITLGSIRADLEEQPSPACVRIAARRWTDAIIQLADETARQLRNTG
;
A
#
# COMPACT_ATOMS: atom_id res chain seq x y z
N MET A 1 37.08 20.30 11.63
CA MET A 1 36.58 18.92 11.44
C MET A 1 35.37 18.81 12.35
N ASN A 2 34.15 18.92 11.82
CA ASN A 2 32.96 18.83 12.65
C ASN A 2 32.75 17.37 13.04
N GLU A 3 32.91 17.06 14.32
CA GLU A 3 32.67 15.74 14.88
C GLU A 3 31.20 15.37 14.70
N ARG A 4 30.95 14.31 13.91
CA ARG A 4 29.60 13.79 13.66
C ARG A 4 29.25 12.77 14.75
N PRO A 5 28.03 12.78 15.31
CA PRO A 5 27.58 11.77 16.24
C PRO A 5 27.62 10.36 15.62
N ILE A 6 28.08 9.38 16.40
CA ILE A 6 28.19 7.98 16.00
C ILE A 6 26.79 7.43 15.69
N GLY A 7 26.60 6.84 14.51
CA GLY A 7 25.33 6.20 14.10
C GLY A 7 24.49 6.95 13.06
N GLN A 8 24.88 8.16 12.63
CA GLN A 8 24.24 8.85 11.51
C GLN A 8 24.85 8.46 10.16
N TRP A 9 23.98 8.28 9.16
CA TRP A 9 24.39 8.05 7.78
C TRP A 9 24.98 9.33 7.17
N PRO A 10 26.02 9.24 6.31
CA PRO A 10 26.75 10.40 5.83
C PRO A 10 25.95 11.15 4.76
N VAL A 11 24.92 11.88 5.18
CA VAL A 11 24.15 12.81 4.35
C VAL A 11 24.51 14.25 4.72
N ASN A 12 24.53 15.15 3.73
CA ASN A 12 24.93 16.54 3.93
C ASN A 12 23.96 17.33 4.81
N GLU A 13 22.67 16.98 4.73
CA GLU A 13 21.60 17.50 5.59
C GLU A 13 20.81 16.30 6.13
N PRO A 14 21.04 15.89 7.38
CA PRO A 14 20.24 14.87 8.02
C PRO A 14 18.81 15.39 8.22
N VAL A 15 17.82 14.60 7.82
CA VAL A 15 16.41 14.88 8.13
C VAL A 15 16.20 14.74 9.64
N ASP A 16 15.66 15.78 10.27
CA ASP A 16 15.27 15.74 11.67
C ASP A 16 13.96 14.94 11.81
N LEU A 17 14.10 13.71 12.31
CA LEU A 17 12.98 12.78 12.49
C LEU A 17 12.07 13.17 13.66
N ASP A 18 12.58 13.92 14.64
CA ASP A 18 11.77 14.39 15.78
C ASP A 18 10.82 15.50 15.33
N VAL A 19 11.26 16.38 14.41
CA VAL A 19 10.40 17.39 13.78
C VAL A 19 9.30 16.75 12.94
N LEU A 20 9.57 15.63 12.25
CA LEU A 20 8.56 14.88 11.49
C LEU A 20 7.58 14.12 12.38
N ARG A 21 8.01 13.67 13.56
CA ARG A 21 7.15 12.98 14.53
C ARG A 21 6.09 13.92 15.11
N ASP A 22 6.48 15.15 15.37
CA ASP A 22 5.63 16.18 15.98
C ASP A 22 4.96 17.10 14.92
N ALA A 23 5.18 16.82 13.62
CA ALA A 23 4.57 17.54 12.51
C ALA A 23 3.07 17.23 12.39
N GLU A 24 2.24 17.97 13.11
CA GLU A 24 0.80 18.02 12.88
C GLU A 24 0.48 19.06 11.81
N GLY A 25 -0.08 18.59 10.69
CA GLY A 25 -0.46 19.46 9.59
C GLY A 25 -1.18 18.72 8.47
N PRO A 26 -1.94 19.42 7.62
CA PRO A 26 -2.71 18.81 6.53
C PRO A 26 -1.84 18.03 5.54
N GLU A 27 -0.57 18.42 5.38
CA GLU A 27 0.39 17.73 4.52
C GLU A 27 0.80 16.36 5.08
N VAL A 28 1.10 16.28 6.38
CA VAL A 28 1.42 15.00 7.05
C VAL A 28 0.20 14.07 7.06
N ALA A 29 -1.00 14.60 7.29
CA ALA A 29 -2.23 13.82 7.22
C ALA A 29 -2.47 13.22 5.82
N SER A 30 -2.24 14.02 4.75
CA SER A 30 -2.32 13.55 3.36
C SER A 30 -1.26 12.49 3.05
N TYR A 31 -0.02 12.71 3.50
CA TYR A 31 1.06 11.73 3.36
C TYR A 31 0.71 10.40 4.06
N MET A 32 0.28 10.45 5.33
CA MET A 32 -0.10 9.27 6.10
C MET A 32 -1.30 8.55 5.47
N LYS A 33 -2.30 9.30 4.96
CA LYS A 33 -3.42 8.71 4.21
C LYS A 33 -2.92 7.93 3.00
N ARG A 34 -2.04 8.53 2.18
CA ARG A 34 -1.44 7.85 1.01
C ARG A 34 -0.67 6.60 1.42
N GLN A 35 0.13 6.66 2.48
CA GLN A 35 0.86 5.49 2.98
C GLN A 35 -0.09 4.39 3.44
N SER A 36 -1.20 4.76 4.11
CA SER A 36 -2.21 3.80 4.54
C SER A 36 -2.90 3.11 3.36
N GLU A 37 -3.17 3.84 2.28
CA GLU A 37 -3.77 3.30 1.05
C GLU A 37 -2.79 2.34 0.34
N LEU A 38 -1.52 2.72 0.23
CA LEU A 38 -0.46 1.86 -0.32
C LEU A 38 -0.28 0.59 0.52
N ALA A 39 -0.26 0.71 1.84
CA ALA A 39 -0.14 -0.42 2.75
C ALA A 39 -1.30 -1.42 2.53
N ARG A 40 -2.55 -0.93 2.46
CA ARG A 40 -3.71 -1.78 2.17
C ARG A 40 -3.59 -2.48 0.82
N PHE A 41 -3.18 -1.75 -0.22
CA PHE A 41 -2.98 -2.32 -1.54
C PHE A 41 -1.96 -3.46 -1.52
N HIS A 42 -0.80 -3.25 -0.90
CA HIS A 42 0.26 -4.25 -0.83
C HIS A 42 -0.10 -5.46 0.03
N ILE A 43 -0.81 -5.26 1.14
CA ILE A 43 -1.31 -6.36 1.98
C ILE A 43 -2.27 -7.25 1.17
N THR A 44 -3.25 -6.65 0.48
CA THR A 44 -4.20 -7.38 -0.36
C THR A 44 -3.47 -8.13 -1.49
N LEU A 45 -2.53 -7.48 -2.16
CA LEU A 45 -1.74 -8.12 -3.21
C LEU A 45 -0.89 -9.28 -2.67
N GLY A 46 -0.38 -9.17 -1.46
CA GLY A 46 0.30 -10.26 -0.76
C GLY A 46 -0.61 -11.47 -0.52
N SER A 47 -1.86 -11.24 -0.13
CA SER A 47 -2.84 -12.32 0.02
C SER A 47 -3.17 -13.02 -1.30
N ILE A 48 -3.33 -12.24 -2.39
CA ILE A 48 -3.57 -12.82 -3.72
C ILE A 48 -2.36 -13.64 -4.18
N ARG A 49 -1.15 -13.13 -3.94
CA ARG A 49 0.09 -13.86 -4.22
C ARG A 49 0.14 -15.20 -3.49
N ALA A 50 -0.18 -15.23 -2.20
CA ALA A 50 -0.20 -16.47 -1.43
C ALA A 50 -1.17 -17.52 -2.03
N ASP A 51 -2.41 -17.12 -2.38
CA ASP A 51 -3.36 -18.03 -3.05
C ASP A 51 -2.82 -18.56 -4.38
N LEU A 52 -2.12 -17.73 -5.16
CA LEU A 52 -1.52 -18.16 -6.43
C LEU A 52 -0.34 -19.11 -6.23
N GLU A 53 0.47 -18.93 -5.18
CA GLU A 53 1.61 -19.78 -4.85
C GLU A 53 1.20 -21.16 -4.32
N GLU A 54 0.04 -21.27 -3.67
CA GLU A 54 -0.52 -22.54 -3.17
C GLU A 54 -1.08 -23.47 -4.27
N GLN A 55 -1.24 -22.96 -5.49
CA GLN A 55 -1.88 -23.73 -6.57
C GLN A 55 -1.02 -24.92 -7.01
N PRO A 56 -1.61 -26.11 -7.22
CA PRO A 56 -0.85 -27.35 -7.47
C PRO A 56 -0.27 -27.45 -8.88
N SER A 57 -0.63 -26.55 -9.80
CA SER A 57 -0.13 -26.57 -11.18
C SER A 57 -0.23 -25.19 -11.87
N PRO A 58 0.54 -24.95 -12.94
CA PRO A 58 0.44 -23.72 -13.73
C PRO A 58 -0.95 -23.46 -14.33
N ALA A 59 -1.73 -24.51 -14.60
CA ALA A 59 -3.10 -24.36 -15.07
C ALA A 59 -4.01 -23.82 -13.95
N CYS A 60 -3.88 -24.36 -12.74
CA CYS A 60 -4.60 -23.90 -11.55
C CYS A 60 -4.28 -22.43 -11.22
N VAL A 61 -3.00 -22.01 -11.33
CA VAL A 61 -2.60 -20.60 -11.19
C VAL A 61 -3.38 -19.69 -12.13
N ARG A 62 -3.48 -20.05 -13.42
CA ARG A 62 -4.20 -19.23 -14.41
C ARG A 62 -5.70 -19.19 -14.14
N ILE A 63 -6.29 -20.28 -13.65
CA ILE A 63 -7.71 -20.32 -13.27
C ILE A 63 -7.95 -19.42 -12.05
N ALA A 64 -7.13 -19.53 -11.00
CA ALA A 64 -7.19 -18.68 -9.82
C ALA A 64 -7.03 -17.19 -10.16
N ALA A 65 -6.08 -16.86 -11.06
CA ALA A 65 -5.88 -15.48 -11.51
C ALA A 65 -7.10 -14.90 -12.24
N ARG A 66 -7.79 -15.70 -13.08
CA ARG A 66 -9.05 -15.29 -13.73
C ARG A 66 -10.14 -15.04 -12.69
N ARG A 67 -10.31 -15.97 -11.75
CA ARG A 67 -11.27 -15.82 -10.64
C ARG A 67 -11.07 -14.51 -9.85
N TRP A 68 -9.82 -14.17 -9.52
CA TRP A 68 -9.51 -12.91 -8.85
C TRP A 68 -9.82 -11.69 -9.70
N THR A 69 -9.49 -11.74 -10.99
CA THR A 69 -9.82 -10.65 -11.93
C THR A 69 -11.32 -10.41 -11.99
N ASP A 70 -12.11 -11.47 -12.15
CA ASP A 70 -13.57 -11.39 -12.23
C ASP A 70 -14.17 -10.83 -10.94
N ALA A 71 -13.70 -11.29 -9.78
CA ALA A 71 -14.14 -10.79 -8.48
C ALA A 71 -13.85 -9.30 -8.28
N ILE A 72 -12.66 -8.83 -8.69
CA ILE A 72 -12.28 -7.42 -8.59
C ILE A 72 -13.18 -6.54 -9.48
N ILE A 73 -13.47 -6.99 -10.71
CA ILE A 73 -14.36 -6.28 -11.63
C ILE A 73 -15.76 -6.18 -11.04
N GLN A 74 -16.29 -7.29 -10.52
CA GLN A 74 -17.61 -7.29 -9.89
C GLN A 74 -17.70 -6.32 -8.71
N LEU A 75 -16.69 -6.33 -7.82
CA LEU A 75 -16.62 -5.39 -6.69
C LEU A 75 -16.56 -3.93 -7.15
N ALA A 76 -15.84 -3.64 -8.23
CA ALA A 76 -15.78 -2.30 -8.80
C ALA A 76 -17.15 -1.84 -9.32
N ASP A 77 -17.87 -2.70 -10.03
CA ASP A 77 -19.21 -2.41 -10.56
C ASP A 77 -20.24 -2.20 -9.44
N GLU A 78 -20.18 -3.02 -8.39
CA GLU A 78 -21.02 -2.89 -7.20
C GLU A 78 -20.76 -1.56 -6.47
N THR A 79 -19.50 -1.22 -6.24
CA THR A 79 -19.10 0.04 -5.59
C THR A 79 -19.53 1.24 -6.43
N ALA A 80 -19.31 1.21 -7.74
CA ALA A 80 -19.73 2.29 -8.65
C ALA A 80 -21.25 2.48 -8.64
N ARG A 81 -22.02 1.39 -8.61
CA ARG A 81 -23.48 1.44 -8.51
C ARG A 81 -23.95 2.01 -7.18
N GLN A 82 -23.32 1.65 -6.07
CA GLN A 82 -23.65 2.21 -4.76
C GLN A 82 -23.40 3.72 -4.71
N LEU A 83 -22.27 4.19 -5.27
CA LEU A 83 -21.97 5.62 -5.36
C LEU A 83 -23.01 6.38 -6.19
N ARG A 84 -23.43 5.83 -7.34
CA ARG A 84 -24.48 6.44 -8.16
C ARG A 84 -25.83 6.55 -7.46
N ASN A 85 -26.17 5.60 -6.59
CA ASN A 85 -27.45 5.58 -5.88
C ASN A 85 -27.46 6.45 -4.61
N THR A 86 -26.28 6.90 -4.16
CA THR A 86 -26.11 7.69 -2.93
C THR A 86 -25.92 9.19 -3.23
N GLY A 87 -25.63 9.55 -4.48
CA GLY A 87 -25.60 10.94 -4.96
C GLY A 87 -26.95 11.36 -5.56
#